data_AF-A0AAW2QHQ1-F1
#
_entry.id   AF-A0AAW2QHQ1-F1
#
_cell.length_a   1.000
_cell.length_b   1.000
_cell.length_c   1.000
_cell.angle_alpha   90.00
_cell.angle_beta   90.00
_cell.angle_gamma   90.00
#
_symmetry.space_group_name_H-M   'P 1'
#
loop_
_entity.id
_entity.type
_entity.pdbx_description
1 polymer ?
#
loop_
_entity_poly.entity_id
_entity_poly.type
_entity_poly.pdbx_seq_one_letter_code
_entity_poly.pdbx_strand_id
1 'polypeptide(L)'
;MLSDQLSSWQIPSEVTELRKKQEADAFKAQSVSVTTTNTVTERGPDAVNLSTPAANTGGREATTIRPSSIPASSALDLIKKKLQDSGMPDTSSPGPSLSSAVALELNGSKPMEATIKGLLNENNKERRKDANADGDISNSSSDSEDEDGGPTKEECILQFKEMLKERGVAPFSKWEKELPKIVFDPRFKAIPNHSARRALFEHYVRTRAEEERKEKRAAQKAALEGFKQLLEEAKEDIDHNTDYQTFKRRWGEDPRFQALDRKEREALLNERVLPLKRTAQEKAQAERAAAISNFKSMLQDKGDITSSSRWSKVKESLKSDPRYKSVKHEDREKLFNEYVAELKAAEEETVRKAKAKQDEEEKLKERERALRKRKEREEQEVERVRQKARRKEALESYQALLVETIKDPQASWTESKPKLEKDPQGRAANPHLDKSDLEKLFREHVKTLYERCVVEFKALLTEVITADAAAQETQDGKTAITSWSTAKQLLRNDPRYNKMPRKERESLWRRSLRRSSGNRRKCTIKKERSLQKEKVELRSTLGSICLVRGEHTTEDSHCFVI
;
A
#
# COMPACT_ATOMS: atom_id res chain seq x y z
N MET A 1 -42.03 -52.50 23.99
CA MET A 1 -41.45 -52.37 22.63
C MET A 1 -41.78 -50.98 22.14
N LEU A 2 -40.73 -50.22 21.85
CA LEU A 2 -40.75 -48.86 21.30
C LEU A 2 -41.18 -48.90 19.83
N SER A 3 -41.90 -47.90 19.36
CA SER A 3 -41.89 -47.49 17.95
C SER A 3 -42.15 -45.99 17.87
N ASP A 4 -41.12 -45.32 17.37
CA ASP A 4 -40.93 -43.88 17.26
C ASP A 4 -41.89 -43.21 16.25
N GLN A 5 -42.34 -42.00 16.59
CA GLN A 5 -42.68 -40.97 15.60
C GLN A 5 -41.87 -39.72 15.93
N LEU A 6 -40.78 -39.53 15.20
CA LEU A 6 -39.98 -38.31 15.22
C LEU A 6 -40.45 -37.35 14.12
N SER A 7 -40.65 -36.12 14.57
CA SER A 7 -40.97 -34.90 13.84
C SER A 7 -39.93 -34.57 12.76
N SER A 8 -40.38 -34.26 11.54
CA SER A 8 -39.55 -33.73 10.45
C SER A 8 -39.54 -32.20 10.51
N TRP A 9 -38.40 -31.63 10.88
CA TRP A 9 -38.11 -30.22 10.64
C TRP A 9 -37.29 -30.13 9.36
N GLN A 10 -37.96 -29.81 8.25
CA GLN A 10 -37.30 -29.51 6.98
C GLN A 10 -36.65 -28.12 7.05
N ILE A 11 -35.36 -28.04 6.74
CA ILE A 11 -34.61 -26.78 6.65
C ILE A 11 -35.04 -26.06 5.34
N PRO A 12 -35.41 -24.76 5.38
CA PRO A 12 -35.76 -23.99 4.18
C PRO A 12 -34.64 -24.00 3.12
N SER A 13 -35.01 -24.13 1.84
CA SER A 13 -34.09 -24.26 0.71
C SER A 13 -33.09 -23.10 0.59
N GLU A 14 -33.48 -21.91 1.05
CA GLU A 14 -32.66 -20.70 1.05
C GLU A 14 -31.42 -20.85 1.96
N VAL A 15 -31.53 -21.61 3.06
CA VAL A 15 -30.42 -21.86 4.00
C VAL A 15 -29.46 -22.91 3.44
N THR A 16 -29.96 -23.89 2.69
CA THR A 16 -29.11 -24.87 2.00
C THR A 16 -28.34 -24.26 0.83
N GLU A 17 -28.91 -23.28 0.14
CA GLU A 17 -28.22 -22.55 -0.94
C GLU A 17 -27.12 -21.63 -0.41
N LEU A 18 -27.34 -20.98 0.75
CA LEU A 18 -26.31 -20.14 1.37
C LEU A 18 -25.09 -20.94 1.81
N ARG A 19 -25.27 -22.14 2.38
CA ARG A 19 -24.17 -23.05 2.75
C ARG A 19 -23.38 -23.54 1.54
N LYS A 20 -24.08 -23.93 0.48
CA LYS A 20 -23.46 -24.41 -0.76
C LYS A 20 -22.66 -23.30 -1.46
N LYS A 21 -23.10 -22.04 -1.34
CA LYS A 21 -22.39 -20.87 -1.86
C LYS A 21 -21.14 -20.54 -1.02
N GLN A 22 -21.22 -20.68 0.31
CA GLN A 22 -20.08 -20.51 1.21
C GLN A 22 -18.99 -21.58 0.99
N GLU A 23 -19.38 -22.84 0.73
CA GLU A 23 -18.43 -23.92 0.41
C GLU A 23 -17.81 -23.75 -0.99
N ALA A 24 -18.58 -23.28 -1.98
CA ALA A 24 -18.05 -23.00 -3.33
C ALA A 24 -17.02 -21.84 -3.36
N ASP A 25 -17.22 -20.81 -2.53
CA ASP A 25 -16.26 -19.71 -2.40
C ASP A 25 -14.99 -20.14 -1.62
N ALA A 26 -15.09 -21.10 -0.69
CA ALA A 26 -13.95 -21.68 0.00
C ALA A 26 -13.08 -22.54 -0.94
N PHE A 27 -13.69 -23.33 -1.85
CA PHE A 27 -12.95 -24.12 -2.83
C PHE A 27 -12.27 -23.26 -3.92
N LYS A 28 -12.77 -22.06 -4.21
CA LYS A 28 -12.18 -21.13 -5.19
C LYS A 28 -10.97 -20.36 -4.63
N ALA A 29 -10.88 -20.18 -3.31
CA ALA A 29 -9.73 -19.56 -2.66
C ALA A 29 -8.53 -20.51 -2.51
N GLN A 30 -8.76 -21.83 -2.60
CA GLN A 30 -7.72 -22.85 -2.43
C GLN A 30 -7.09 -23.32 -3.77
N SER A 31 -7.60 -22.88 -4.92
CA SER A 31 -7.16 -23.33 -6.26
C SER A 31 -6.26 -22.35 -7.03
N VAL A 32 -5.67 -21.33 -6.40
CA VAL A 32 -4.78 -20.34 -7.06
C VAL A 32 -3.32 -20.40 -6.56
N SER A 33 -2.98 -21.38 -5.72
CA SER A 33 -1.59 -21.70 -5.43
C SER A 33 -1.35 -23.17 -5.73
N VAL A 34 -0.50 -23.43 -6.73
CA VAL A 34 0.24 -24.67 -7.06
C VAL A 34 0.09 -25.06 -8.54
N THR A 35 1.09 -24.64 -9.32
CA THR A 35 1.62 -25.28 -10.55
C THR A 35 2.79 -24.38 -10.95
N THR A 36 4.07 -24.78 -10.89
CA THR A 36 4.69 -25.91 -11.60
C THR A 36 6.06 -26.21 -10.99
N THR A 37 6.28 -27.44 -10.55
CA THR A 37 7.58 -28.14 -10.64
C THR A 37 7.31 -29.61 -10.92
N ASN A 38 7.80 -30.11 -12.07
CA ASN A 38 7.98 -31.54 -12.28
C ASN A 38 9.45 -31.77 -12.66
N THR A 39 10.01 -32.73 -11.94
CA THR A 39 11.40 -33.16 -11.86
C THR A 39 11.75 -34.16 -12.97
N VAL A 40 12.99 -34.10 -13.46
CA VAL A 40 13.70 -35.23 -14.07
C VAL A 40 15.08 -35.33 -13.39
N THR A 41 15.40 -36.55 -13.03
CA THR A 41 16.52 -37.05 -12.21
C THR A 41 17.83 -37.16 -13.01
N GLU A 42 18.96 -36.76 -12.40
CA GLU A 42 20.24 -37.51 -12.45
C GLU A 42 21.27 -36.95 -11.44
N ARG A 43 21.56 -37.81 -10.44
CA ARG A 43 22.85 -38.17 -9.83
C ARG A 43 23.96 -37.12 -9.53
N GLY A 44 24.30 -37.00 -8.24
CA GLY A 44 25.69 -36.95 -7.73
C GLY A 44 26.20 -35.62 -7.13
N PRO A 45 27.11 -35.65 -6.14
CA PRO A 45 27.00 -34.85 -4.90
C PRO A 45 28.07 -33.76 -4.73
N ASP A 46 27.83 -32.79 -3.84
CA ASP A 46 28.72 -32.49 -2.69
C ASP A 46 28.15 -31.36 -1.81
N ALA A 47 28.36 -31.54 -0.50
CA ALA A 47 27.82 -30.73 0.59
C ALA A 47 28.84 -29.68 1.07
N VAL A 48 28.42 -28.45 1.35
CA VAL A 48 29.05 -27.60 2.39
C VAL A 48 28.03 -26.58 2.94
N ASN A 49 27.67 -26.74 4.22
CA ASN A 49 27.12 -25.69 5.08
C ASN A 49 28.23 -24.70 5.44
N LEU A 50 27.96 -23.39 5.56
CA LEU A 50 28.67 -22.49 6.48
C LEU A 50 27.90 -21.18 6.71
N SER A 51 27.88 -20.76 7.98
CA SER A 51 27.18 -19.60 8.54
C SER A 51 28.07 -18.34 8.63
N THR A 52 27.44 -17.16 8.59
CA THR A 52 27.76 -15.87 9.29
C THR A 52 29.07 -15.11 8.95
N PRO A 53 29.30 -13.83 9.37
CA PRO A 53 28.42 -12.79 9.96
C PRO A 53 28.58 -11.36 9.34
N ALA A 54 27.86 -10.40 9.94
CA ALA A 54 27.88 -8.96 9.76
C ALA A 54 29.18 -8.24 10.22
N ALA A 55 29.39 -7.02 9.71
CA ALA A 55 30.22 -5.99 10.35
C ALA A 55 29.66 -4.56 10.12
N ASN A 56 29.56 -3.82 11.22
CA ASN A 56 29.19 -2.42 11.38
C ASN A 56 30.26 -1.45 10.87
N THR A 57 29.85 -0.21 10.57
CA THR A 57 30.42 1.12 10.95
C THR A 57 29.72 2.17 10.06
N GLY A 58 29.23 3.34 10.46
CA GLY A 58 29.27 4.14 11.68
C GLY A 58 29.11 5.63 11.29
N GLY A 59 27.95 6.24 11.59
CA GLY A 59 27.77 7.61 12.12
C GLY A 59 27.95 8.92 11.28
N ARG A 60 26.94 9.81 11.43
CA ARG A 60 26.94 11.29 11.76
C ARG A 60 27.51 12.29 10.71
N GLU A 61 26.97 13.48 10.37
CA GLU A 61 26.08 14.52 10.95
C GLU A 61 25.43 15.41 9.83
N ALA A 62 24.49 16.29 10.20
CA ALA A 62 23.60 17.16 9.40
C ALA A 62 24.28 18.33 8.60
N THR A 63 23.60 19.09 7.71
CA THR A 63 22.89 20.37 8.03
C THR A 63 22.17 21.02 6.78
N THR A 64 20.87 21.33 6.93
CA THR A 64 20.03 22.52 6.50
C THR A 64 19.96 23.07 5.04
N ILE A 65 18.72 23.27 4.51
CA ILE A 65 18.01 24.55 4.14
C ILE A 65 16.75 24.29 3.25
N ARG A 66 15.64 25.00 3.57
CA ARG A 66 14.24 25.05 3.04
C ARG A 66 14.12 25.79 1.68
N PRO A 67 13.03 25.68 0.84
CA PRO A 67 11.66 26.25 1.07
C PRO A 67 10.48 25.34 0.57
N SER A 68 9.35 25.15 1.27
CA SER A 68 8.06 25.92 1.28
C SER A 68 7.28 26.07 -0.05
N SER A 69 6.21 25.28 -0.30
CA SER A 69 4.76 25.67 -0.27
C SER A 69 3.80 24.85 -1.18
N ILE A 70 2.85 24.11 -0.54
CA ILE A 70 1.37 23.89 -0.78
C ILE A 70 0.88 23.27 -2.13
N PRO A 71 -0.29 22.54 -2.26
CA PRO A 71 -1.37 22.18 -1.30
C PRO A 71 -1.79 20.68 -1.26
N ALA A 72 -2.56 20.28 -0.24
CA ALA A 72 -3.80 19.50 -0.42
C ALA A 72 -4.59 19.33 0.90
N SER A 73 -5.86 19.70 0.84
CA SER A 73 -6.89 19.55 1.89
C SER A 73 -7.44 18.13 1.91
N SER A 74 -7.61 17.52 3.10
CA SER A 74 -8.23 16.20 3.26
C SER A 74 -9.08 16.10 4.53
N ALA A 75 -10.37 16.38 4.37
CA ALA A 75 -11.56 15.66 4.87
C ALA A 75 -11.62 14.97 6.26
N LEU A 76 -10.72 15.22 7.22
CA LEU A 76 -10.72 14.54 8.53
C LEU A 76 -10.61 15.47 9.74
N ASP A 77 -11.21 16.66 9.69
CA ASP A 77 -11.15 17.62 10.81
C ASP A 77 -12.51 18.12 11.34
N LEU A 78 -13.62 17.49 10.97
CA LEU A 78 -14.96 18.00 11.33
C LEU A 78 -15.75 17.18 12.37
N ILE A 79 -15.13 16.19 13.05
CA ILE A 79 -15.87 15.30 13.98
C ILE A 79 -15.29 15.29 15.41
N LYS A 80 -14.32 16.16 15.74
CA LYS A 80 -13.71 16.15 17.08
C LYS A 80 -13.49 17.55 17.68
N LYS A 81 -14.56 18.32 17.87
CA LYS A 81 -14.55 19.44 18.84
C LYS A 81 -15.95 19.96 19.19
N LYS A 82 -16.63 19.32 20.14
CA LYS A 82 -17.75 19.92 20.87
C LYS A 82 -17.94 19.20 22.20
N LEU A 83 -17.28 19.72 23.25
CA LEU A 83 -17.57 19.59 24.69
C LEU A 83 -16.28 19.79 25.50
N GLN A 84 -16.11 21.01 26.01
CA GLN A 84 -15.49 21.38 27.30
C GLN A 84 -15.56 22.91 27.33
N ASP A 85 -16.58 23.48 27.97
CA ASP A 85 -16.77 23.70 29.42
C ASP A 85 -16.38 25.14 29.76
N SER A 86 -17.27 25.80 30.50
CA SER A 86 -17.16 27.20 30.93
C SER A 86 -17.01 27.21 32.45
N GLY A 87 -15.97 27.89 32.95
CA GLY A 87 -15.83 28.27 34.36
C GLY A 87 -15.72 29.81 34.48
N MET A 88 -16.49 30.38 35.41
CA MET A 88 -16.73 31.82 35.71
C MET A 88 -15.70 32.43 36.71
N PRO A 89 -15.93 33.58 37.42
CA PRO A 89 -16.65 34.87 37.15
C PRO A 89 -15.81 36.15 37.52
N ASP A 90 -16.36 37.37 37.31
CA ASP A 90 -16.38 38.42 38.37
C ASP A 90 -17.20 39.73 38.10
N THR A 91 -18.06 40.06 39.08
CA THR A 91 -18.52 41.37 39.65
C THR A 91 -19.47 42.41 38.97
N SER A 92 -20.53 42.73 39.75
CA SER A 92 -21.17 44.05 40.06
C SER A 92 -22.57 44.42 39.49
N SER A 93 -23.40 44.96 40.41
CA SER A 93 -24.87 45.23 40.46
C SER A 93 -25.16 46.76 40.28
N PRO A 94 -26.38 47.40 40.45
CA PRO A 94 -27.68 46.92 41.03
C PRO A 94 -29.06 47.42 40.46
N GLY A 95 -30.10 46.57 40.65
CA GLY A 95 -31.52 46.79 41.14
C GLY A 95 -32.52 47.78 40.49
N PRO A 96 -33.84 47.82 40.91
CA PRO A 96 -34.68 46.90 41.71
C PRO A 96 -36.02 46.51 41.00
N SER A 97 -36.79 45.45 41.33
CA SER A 97 -37.68 45.34 42.51
C SER A 97 -38.51 44.02 42.52
N LEU A 98 -38.50 43.34 43.69
CA LEU A 98 -39.57 42.66 44.48
C LEU A 98 -40.59 41.71 43.79
N SER A 99 -41.00 40.56 44.31
CA SER A 99 -40.67 39.78 45.53
C SER A 99 -41.41 38.43 45.52
N SER A 100 -40.85 37.47 46.28
CA SER A 100 -41.44 36.24 46.85
C SER A 100 -41.68 35.03 45.92
N ALA A 101 -41.30 33.80 46.28
CA ALA A 101 -40.57 33.28 47.42
C ALA A 101 -40.34 31.76 47.21
N VAL A 102 -39.09 31.32 47.45
CA VAL A 102 -38.57 30.04 47.99
C VAL A 102 -39.12 28.67 47.51
N ALA A 103 -38.35 27.59 47.39
CA ALA A 103 -36.92 27.26 47.30
C ALA A 103 -36.78 25.71 47.41
N LEU A 104 -35.71 25.16 46.81
CA LEU A 104 -34.98 23.94 47.21
C LEU A 104 -35.66 22.56 46.93
N GLU A 105 -35.05 21.53 46.33
CA GLU A 105 -33.64 21.15 46.17
C GLU A 105 -33.33 20.37 44.87
N LEU A 106 -32.03 20.37 44.53
CA LEU A 106 -31.33 19.70 43.43
C LEU A 106 -30.69 18.38 43.88
N ASN A 107 -30.12 17.68 42.88
CA ASN A 107 -29.18 16.54 42.91
C ASN A 107 -29.81 15.14 42.98
N GLY A 108 -29.34 14.13 42.24
CA GLY A 108 -28.22 14.05 41.32
C GLY A 108 -27.81 12.56 41.12
N SER A 109 -27.10 12.29 40.02
CA SER A 109 -26.07 11.24 39.89
C SER A 109 -26.48 9.76 39.63
N LYS A 110 -26.09 9.25 38.44
CA LYS A 110 -25.25 8.06 38.07
C LYS A 110 -25.02 6.91 39.12
N PRO A 111 -24.50 5.69 38.80
CA PRO A 111 -24.03 5.04 37.54
C PRO A 111 -24.28 3.48 37.40
N MET A 112 -23.73 2.88 36.33
CA MET A 112 -22.93 1.61 36.23
C MET A 112 -23.47 0.21 36.67
N GLU A 113 -23.64 -0.65 35.65
CA GLU A 113 -23.03 -1.99 35.44
C GLU A 113 -23.21 -3.14 36.46
N ALA A 114 -23.80 -4.26 35.99
CA ALA A 114 -23.15 -5.57 35.85
C ALA A 114 -24.13 -6.75 36.03
N THR A 115 -24.19 -7.59 34.98
CA THR A 115 -24.20 -9.07 35.06
C THR A 115 -25.37 -9.78 35.74
N ILE A 116 -26.31 -10.29 34.93
CA ILE A 116 -27.04 -11.53 35.25
C ILE A 116 -26.98 -12.47 34.03
N LYS A 117 -26.24 -13.56 34.19
CA LYS A 117 -26.20 -14.74 33.31
C LYS A 117 -27.25 -15.76 33.75
N GLY A 118 -27.89 -16.42 32.76
CA GLY A 118 -28.34 -17.83 32.73
C GLY A 118 -29.44 -18.25 33.71
N LEU A 119 -30.69 -18.56 33.34
CA LEU A 119 -31.25 -19.54 32.39
C LEU A 119 -31.22 -21.01 32.88
N LEU A 120 -32.39 -21.66 32.73
CA LEU A 120 -32.72 -23.12 32.73
C LEU A 120 -32.90 -23.75 34.11
N ASN A 121 -34.07 -24.26 34.53
CA ASN A 121 -35.05 -25.16 33.88
C ASN A 121 -34.47 -26.51 33.45
N GLU A 122 -34.34 -27.37 34.46
CA GLU A 122 -34.63 -28.81 34.52
C GLU A 122 -34.90 -29.58 33.21
N ASN A 123 -34.13 -30.67 33.01
CA ASN A 123 -34.69 -31.92 32.51
C ASN A 123 -33.87 -33.16 32.94
N ASN A 124 -34.54 -34.05 33.68
CA ASN A 124 -34.41 -35.50 33.84
C ASN A 124 -33.18 -36.27 33.33
N LYS A 125 -32.62 -37.16 34.18
CA LYS A 125 -32.33 -38.56 33.82
C LYS A 125 -32.15 -39.51 35.01
N GLU A 126 -32.69 -40.70 34.82
CA GLU A 126 -32.91 -41.84 35.70
C GLU A 126 -31.77 -42.89 35.64
N ARG A 127 -31.33 -43.46 36.78
CA ARG A 127 -31.11 -44.92 37.06
C ARG A 127 -30.20 -45.21 38.29
N ARG A 128 -30.83 -45.85 39.29
CA ARG A 128 -30.43 -47.01 40.15
C ARG A 128 -28.96 -47.18 40.59
N LYS A 129 -28.72 -47.37 41.90
CA LYS A 129 -28.60 -48.69 42.59
C LYS A 129 -28.05 -48.58 44.03
N ASP A 130 -28.82 -49.15 44.97
CA ASP A 130 -28.55 -49.80 46.27
C ASP A 130 -27.57 -49.20 47.31
N ALA A 131 -28.07 -48.89 48.52
CA ALA A 131 -27.95 -49.75 49.73
C ALA A 131 -28.29 -49.01 51.06
N ASN A 132 -29.36 -49.48 51.72
CA ASN A 132 -29.70 -49.58 53.16
C ASN A 132 -29.08 -48.63 54.22
N ALA A 133 -29.96 -48.00 55.02
CA ALA A 133 -30.08 -48.25 56.47
C ALA A 133 -31.36 -47.60 57.07
N ASP A 134 -32.24 -48.45 57.62
CA ASP A 134 -33.16 -48.34 58.78
C ASP A 134 -33.72 -46.96 59.24
N GLY A 135 -35.00 -46.81 59.63
CA GLY A 135 -36.14 -47.71 59.85
C GLY A 135 -37.45 -46.92 59.66
N ASP A 136 -38.55 -47.51 59.18
CA ASP A 136 -39.57 -48.27 59.95
C ASP A 136 -40.08 -47.47 61.17
N ILE A 137 -41.35 -47.08 61.32
CA ILE A 137 -42.56 -47.89 61.27
C ILE A 137 -43.83 -47.10 60.93
N SER A 138 -44.81 -47.86 60.45
CA SER A 138 -46.12 -47.56 59.92
C SER A 138 -47.14 -46.81 60.79
N ASN A 139 -48.05 -46.16 60.08
CA ASN A 139 -49.48 -45.98 60.36
C ASN A 139 -50.08 -46.97 61.37
N SER A 140 -50.81 -46.45 62.36
CA SER A 140 -52.12 -47.00 62.75
C SER A 140 -52.84 -46.05 63.70
N SER A 141 -54.11 -45.79 63.36
CA SER A 141 -55.24 -45.63 64.28
C SER A 141 -55.14 -44.60 65.42
N SER A 142 -56.06 -43.64 65.44
CA SER A 142 -57.29 -43.79 66.24
C SER A 142 -57.92 -42.43 66.46
N ASP A 143 -59.22 -42.39 66.17
CA ASP A 143 -60.20 -41.52 66.80
C ASP A 143 -59.99 -41.53 68.33
N SER A 144 -59.63 -40.39 68.89
CA SER A 144 -59.66 -40.10 70.33
C SER A 144 -59.65 -38.59 70.54
N GLU A 145 -60.63 -38.15 71.31
CA GLU A 145 -60.87 -36.79 71.76
C GLU A 145 -59.66 -36.19 72.50
N ASP A 146 -59.55 -34.86 72.41
CA ASP A 146 -58.76 -33.94 73.26
C ASP A 146 -57.22 -34.02 73.24
N GLU A 147 -56.59 -33.04 72.58
CA GLU A 147 -55.74 -31.98 73.18
C GLU A 147 -55.11 -31.10 72.06
N ASP A 148 -55.54 -29.82 72.05
CA ASP A 148 -55.01 -28.61 71.39
C ASP A 148 -53.67 -28.71 70.59
N GLY A 149 -53.75 -29.04 69.29
CA GLY A 149 -52.66 -28.90 68.32
C GLY A 149 -52.78 -27.58 67.54
N GLY A 150 -52.13 -26.52 68.04
CA GLY A 150 -52.26 -25.16 67.50
C GLY A 150 -51.97 -24.99 65.99
N PRO A 151 -52.37 -23.84 65.40
CA PRO A 151 -52.28 -23.57 63.96
C PRO A 151 -50.89 -23.82 63.38
N THR A 152 -50.82 -24.42 62.19
CA THR A 152 -49.53 -24.72 61.55
C THR A 152 -48.74 -23.43 61.27
N LYS A 153 -47.41 -23.53 61.15
CA LYS A 153 -46.55 -22.36 60.92
C LYS A 153 -46.96 -21.58 59.66
N GLU A 154 -47.43 -22.25 58.63
CA GLU A 154 -47.87 -21.63 57.37
C GLU A 154 -49.22 -20.93 57.53
N GLU A 155 -50.16 -21.53 58.26
CA GLU A 155 -51.44 -20.91 58.62
C GLU A 155 -51.25 -19.69 59.52
N CYS A 156 -50.33 -19.76 60.50
CA CYS A 156 -49.95 -18.61 61.32
C CYS A 156 -49.42 -17.45 60.47
N ILE A 157 -48.63 -17.74 59.43
CA ILE A 157 -48.11 -16.73 58.49
C ILE A 157 -49.24 -16.14 57.63
N LEU A 158 -50.18 -16.96 57.16
CA LEU A 158 -51.34 -16.50 56.39
C LEU A 158 -52.25 -15.61 57.24
N GLN A 159 -52.59 -16.05 58.45
CA GLN A 159 -53.39 -15.28 59.41
C GLN A 159 -52.69 -13.97 59.79
N PHE A 160 -51.35 -13.96 59.90
CA PHE A 160 -50.59 -12.73 60.12
C PHE A 160 -50.69 -11.77 58.92
N LYS A 161 -50.58 -12.25 57.68
CA LYS A 161 -50.75 -11.42 56.48
C LYS A 161 -52.19 -10.91 56.32
N GLU A 162 -53.18 -11.73 56.66
CA GLU A 162 -54.59 -11.35 56.67
C GLU A 162 -54.88 -10.29 57.72
N MET A 163 -54.32 -10.44 58.93
CA MET A 163 -54.35 -9.41 59.96
C MET A 163 -53.76 -8.09 59.45
N LEU A 164 -52.60 -8.11 58.77
CA LEU A 164 -52.02 -6.89 58.18
C LEU A 164 -52.95 -6.25 57.14
N LYS A 165 -53.71 -7.06 56.39
CA LYS A 165 -54.73 -6.59 55.45
C LYS A 165 -55.93 -5.97 56.16
N GLU A 166 -56.49 -6.65 57.15
CA GLU A 166 -57.66 -6.17 57.93
C GLU A 166 -57.37 -4.89 58.70
N ARG A 167 -56.16 -4.78 59.26
CA ARG A 167 -55.69 -3.59 59.98
C ARG A 167 -55.30 -2.44 59.05
N GLY A 168 -55.43 -2.62 57.74
CA GLY A 168 -55.23 -1.57 56.73
C GLY A 168 -53.78 -1.10 56.65
N VAL A 169 -52.80 -2.00 56.80
CA VAL A 169 -51.39 -1.64 56.67
C VAL A 169 -51.10 -1.15 55.25
N ALA A 170 -50.75 0.14 55.14
CA ALA A 170 -50.55 0.78 53.84
C ALA A 170 -49.29 0.25 53.13
N PRO A 171 -49.31 0.18 51.79
CA PRO A 171 -48.08 0.06 51.01
C PRO A 171 -47.08 1.16 51.44
N PHE A 172 -45.82 0.80 51.65
CA PHE A 172 -44.72 1.64 52.18
C PHE A 172 -44.79 2.07 53.67
N SER A 173 -45.73 1.56 54.48
CA SER A 173 -45.71 1.82 55.93
C SER A 173 -44.45 1.27 56.61
N LYS A 174 -43.93 2.03 57.58
CA LYS A 174 -42.79 1.61 58.41
C LYS A 174 -43.25 0.71 59.55
N TRP A 175 -42.49 -0.34 59.86
CA TRP A 175 -42.78 -1.31 60.94
C TRP A 175 -43.15 -0.63 62.25
N GLU A 176 -42.34 0.33 62.72
CA GLU A 176 -42.59 1.01 64.01
C GLU A 176 -43.92 1.76 64.05
N LYS A 177 -44.42 2.26 62.89
CA LYS A 177 -45.66 3.03 62.82
C LYS A 177 -46.92 2.16 62.89
N GLU A 178 -46.86 0.96 62.33
CA GLU A 178 -48.00 0.03 62.32
C GLU A 178 -48.01 -0.91 63.53
N LEU A 179 -46.85 -1.09 64.18
CA LEU A 179 -46.68 -1.97 65.32
C LEU A 179 -47.72 -1.74 66.44
N PRO A 180 -48.01 -0.49 66.89
CA PRO A 180 -49.01 -0.27 67.94
C PRO A 180 -50.42 -0.74 67.57
N LYS A 181 -50.74 -0.81 66.26
CA LYS A 181 -52.05 -1.24 65.77
C LYS A 181 -52.22 -2.75 65.71
N ILE A 182 -51.10 -3.48 65.63
CA ILE A 182 -51.10 -4.94 65.43
C ILE A 182 -50.59 -5.71 66.65
N VAL A 183 -49.84 -5.07 67.56
CA VAL A 183 -49.17 -5.74 68.70
C VAL A 183 -50.12 -6.44 69.67
N PHE A 184 -51.36 -5.94 69.79
CA PHE A 184 -52.37 -6.50 70.68
C PHE A 184 -53.20 -7.62 70.04
N ASP A 185 -53.05 -7.88 68.73
CA ASP A 185 -53.81 -8.90 68.02
C ASP A 185 -53.28 -10.32 68.36
N PRO A 186 -54.17 -11.29 68.67
CA PRO A 186 -53.75 -12.67 68.94
C PRO A 186 -52.91 -13.28 67.80
N ARG A 187 -53.22 -12.95 66.54
CA ARG A 187 -52.50 -13.45 65.35
C ARG A 187 -51.08 -12.90 65.25
N PHE A 188 -50.82 -11.72 65.83
CA PHE A 188 -49.47 -11.19 65.97
C PHE A 188 -48.64 -12.03 66.94
N LYS A 189 -49.23 -12.43 68.08
CA LYS A 189 -48.56 -13.23 69.11
C LYS A 189 -48.26 -14.65 68.63
N ALA A 190 -49.09 -15.21 67.74
CA ALA A 190 -48.95 -16.55 67.15
C ALA A 190 -47.63 -16.77 66.38
N ILE A 191 -46.92 -15.72 65.98
CA ILE A 191 -45.55 -15.82 65.41
C ILE A 191 -44.54 -15.43 66.48
N PRO A 192 -43.88 -16.32 67.22
CA PRO A 192 -43.11 -15.93 68.41
C PRO A 192 -41.89 -15.04 68.11
N ASN A 193 -41.24 -15.25 66.97
CA ASN A 193 -39.98 -14.58 66.62
C ASN A 193 -40.21 -13.17 66.05
N HIS A 194 -39.67 -12.14 66.71
CA HIS A 194 -39.73 -10.75 66.27
C HIS A 194 -39.14 -10.54 64.86
N SER A 195 -38.00 -11.18 64.55
CA SER A 195 -37.37 -11.08 63.23
C SER A 195 -38.27 -11.65 62.13
N ALA A 196 -38.94 -12.77 62.40
CA ALA A 196 -39.91 -13.38 61.48
C ALA A 196 -41.14 -12.49 61.27
N ARG A 197 -41.72 -11.92 62.35
CA ARG A 197 -42.84 -10.96 62.23
C ARG A 197 -42.47 -9.75 61.37
N ARG A 198 -41.30 -9.16 61.61
CA ARG A 198 -40.80 -8.00 60.86
C ARG A 198 -40.54 -8.36 59.38
N ALA A 199 -39.91 -9.50 59.09
CA ALA A 199 -39.67 -9.97 57.72
C ALA A 199 -40.98 -10.21 56.95
N LEU A 200 -41.99 -10.79 57.61
CA LEU A 200 -43.31 -11.02 57.01
C LEU A 200 -44.06 -9.71 56.72
N PHE A 201 -43.95 -8.73 57.62
CA PHE A 201 -44.48 -7.39 57.41
C PHE A 201 -43.80 -6.69 56.23
N GLU A 202 -42.46 -6.68 56.20
CA GLU A 202 -41.70 -6.06 55.11
C GLU A 202 -42.02 -6.73 53.76
N HIS A 203 -42.15 -8.07 53.74
CA HIS A 203 -42.59 -8.82 52.55
C HIS A 203 -44.02 -8.45 52.14
N TYR A 204 -44.97 -8.37 53.09
CA TYR A 204 -46.36 -8.01 52.82
C TYR A 204 -46.46 -6.60 52.22
N VAL A 205 -45.81 -5.61 52.84
CA VAL A 205 -45.79 -4.21 52.38
C VAL A 205 -45.16 -4.10 50.99
N ARG A 206 -44.07 -4.84 50.72
CA ARG A 206 -43.42 -4.90 49.40
C ARG A 206 -44.33 -5.53 48.33
N THR A 207 -44.95 -6.67 48.65
CA THR A 207 -45.85 -7.38 47.73
C THR A 207 -47.06 -6.52 47.38
N ARG A 208 -47.69 -5.88 48.38
CA ARG A 208 -48.82 -4.97 48.15
C ARG A 208 -48.47 -3.77 47.29
N ALA A 209 -47.30 -3.18 47.53
CA ALA A 209 -46.80 -2.08 46.70
C ALA A 209 -46.47 -2.52 45.25
N GLU A 210 -46.16 -3.79 45.03
CA GLU A 210 -45.91 -4.36 43.70
C GLU A 210 -47.22 -4.71 42.98
N GLU A 211 -48.18 -5.30 43.70
CA GLU A 211 -49.53 -5.60 43.20
C GLU A 211 -50.24 -4.32 42.74
N GLU A 212 -50.26 -3.26 43.55
CA GLU A 212 -50.87 -1.97 43.18
C GLU A 212 -50.20 -1.37 41.93
N ARG A 213 -48.87 -1.45 41.83
CA ARG A 213 -48.14 -1.01 40.62
C ARG A 213 -48.45 -1.89 39.42
N LYS A 214 -48.60 -3.20 39.61
CA LYS A 214 -48.93 -4.15 38.54
C LYS A 214 -50.35 -3.92 38.04
N GLU A 215 -51.32 -3.69 38.92
CA GLU A 215 -52.69 -3.33 38.58
C GLU A 215 -52.76 -2.01 37.82
N LYS A 216 -52.05 -0.96 38.28
CA LYS A 216 -51.98 0.31 37.56
C LYS A 216 -51.38 0.18 36.16
N ARG A 217 -50.30 -0.60 36.00
CA ARG A 217 -49.70 -0.88 34.69
C ARG A 217 -50.61 -1.73 33.81
N ALA A 218 -51.28 -2.72 34.38
CA ALA A 218 -52.23 -3.57 33.67
C ALA A 218 -53.44 -2.75 33.18
N ALA A 219 -53.98 -1.86 34.01
CA ALA A 219 -55.06 -0.95 33.64
C ALA A 219 -54.64 0.01 32.52
N GLN A 220 -53.44 0.61 32.62
CA GLN A 220 -52.92 1.47 31.54
C GLN A 220 -52.71 0.69 30.25
N LYS A 221 -52.16 -0.53 30.32
CA LYS A 221 -51.99 -1.41 29.16
C LYS A 221 -53.33 -1.78 28.52
N ALA A 222 -54.33 -2.15 29.34
CA ALA A 222 -55.67 -2.45 28.87
C ALA A 222 -56.35 -1.24 28.21
N ALA A 223 -56.15 -0.03 28.75
CA ALA A 223 -56.65 1.20 28.12
C ALA A 223 -55.99 1.47 26.76
N LEU A 224 -54.67 1.26 26.63
CA LEU A 224 -53.94 1.39 25.36
C LEU A 224 -54.40 0.36 24.33
N GLU A 225 -54.57 -0.89 24.73
CA GLU A 225 -55.06 -1.97 23.85
C GLU A 225 -56.51 -1.72 23.42
N GLY A 226 -57.37 -1.27 24.35
CA GLY A 226 -58.74 -0.87 24.05
C GLY A 226 -58.82 0.25 23.03
N PHE A 227 -57.98 1.28 23.15
CA PHE A 227 -57.93 2.36 22.16
C PHE A 227 -57.41 1.89 20.80
N LYS A 228 -56.41 1.00 20.76
CA LYS A 228 -55.94 0.39 19.50
C LYS A 228 -57.03 -0.43 18.81
N GLN A 229 -57.81 -1.18 19.59
CA GLN A 229 -58.96 -1.92 19.07
C GLN A 229 -60.02 -0.98 18.48
N LEU A 230 -60.31 0.13 19.16
CA LEU A 230 -61.17 1.19 18.64
C LEU A 230 -60.66 1.77 17.31
N LEU A 231 -59.35 2.02 17.18
CA LEU A 231 -58.75 2.50 15.93
C LEU A 231 -58.87 1.49 14.78
N GLU A 232 -58.79 0.20 15.07
CA GLU A 232 -58.96 -0.86 14.06
C GLU A 232 -60.42 -1.01 13.64
N GLU A 233 -61.37 -0.90 14.57
CA GLU A 233 -62.80 -0.86 14.26
C GLU A 233 -63.17 0.38 13.43
N ALA A 234 -62.54 1.52 13.74
CA ALA A 234 -62.75 2.78 13.05
C ALA A 234 -61.93 2.92 11.74
N LYS A 235 -61.26 1.87 11.25
CA LYS A 235 -60.34 1.99 10.12
C LYS A 235 -60.97 2.52 8.83
N GLU A 236 -62.26 2.26 8.61
CA GLU A 236 -62.99 2.74 7.44
C GLU A 236 -63.33 4.24 7.54
N ASP A 237 -63.40 4.76 8.77
CA ASP A 237 -63.61 6.19 9.05
C ASP A 237 -62.29 6.97 9.10
N ILE A 238 -61.13 6.29 9.13
CA ILE A 238 -59.80 6.90 9.21
C ILE A 238 -59.13 6.88 7.84
N ASP A 239 -58.98 8.06 7.26
CA ASP A 239 -58.23 8.29 6.03
C ASP A 239 -56.91 9.05 6.28
N HIS A 240 -56.18 9.36 5.20
CA HIS A 240 -54.91 10.08 5.24
C HIS A 240 -55.03 11.57 5.67
N ASN A 241 -56.26 12.10 5.75
CA ASN A 241 -56.57 13.49 6.13
C ASN A 241 -57.27 13.59 7.48
N THR A 242 -57.53 12.45 8.14
CA THR A 242 -58.24 12.40 9.40
C THR A 242 -57.44 13.06 10.51
N ASP A 243 -58.02 14.09 11.13
CA ASP A 243 -57.44 14.80 12.26
C ASP A 243 -58.09 14.40 13.59
N TYR A 244 -57.46 14.79 14.70
CA TYR A 244 -57.94 14.45 16.04
C TYR A 244 -59.36 14.95 16.30
N GLN A 245 -59.73 16.13 15.81
CA GLN A 245 -61.05 16.71 16.04
C GLN A 245 -62.14 15.97 15.28
N THR A 246 -61.85 15.55 14.05
CA THR A 246 -62.73 14.77 13.19
C THR A 246 -62.96 13.39 13.76
N PHE A 247 -61.89 12.74 14.24
CA PHE A 247 -62.00 11.46 14.91
C PHE A 247 -62.77 11.55 16.23
N LYS A 248 -62.46 12.54 17.07
CA LYS A 248 -63.16 12.79 18.35
C LYS A 248 -64.65 13.06 18.16
N ARG A 249 -65.05 13.78 17.10
CA ARG A 249 -66.47 14.04 16.82
C ARG A 249 -67.27 12.76 16.58
N ARG A 250 -66.63 11.71 16.06
CA ARG A 250 -67.27 10.43 15.74
C ARG A 250 -67.19 9.43 16.89
N TRP A 251 -66.03 9.33 17.54
CA TRP A 251 -65.71 8.27 18.51
C TRP A 251 -65.44 8.79 19.93
N GLY A 252 -65.71 10.07 20.21
CA GLY A 252 -65.37 10.73 21.47
C GLY A 252 -66.12 10.24 22.70
N GLU A 253 -67.31 9.67 22.51
CA GLU A 253 -68.15 9.11 23.57
C GLU A 253 -67.84 7.63 23.88
N ASP A 254 -66.93 6.99 23.12
CA ASP A 254 -66.54 5.60 23.38
C ASP A 254 -65.75 5.50 24.70
N PRO A 255 -66.10 4.57 25.62
CA PRO A 255 -65.35 4.40 26.88
C PRO A 255 -63.85 4.16 26.68
N ARG A 256 -63.45 3.44 25.62
CA ARG A 256 -62.05 3.18 25.25
C ARG A 256 -61.36 4.46 24.77
N PHE A 257 -62.10 5.37 24.12
CA PHE A 257 -61.61 6.71 23.79
C PHE A 257 -61.37 7.53 25.06
N GLN A 258 -62.28 7.49 26.03
CA GLN A 258 -62.19 8.30 27.25
C GLN A 258 -61.15 7.78 28.26
N ALA A 259 -60.74 6.51 28.17
CA ALA A 259 -59.83 5.85 29.11
C ALA A 259 -58.37 6.34 29.08
N LEU A 260 -57.90 6.95 27.99
CA LEU A 260 -56.53 7.47 27.84
C LEU A 260 -56.48 8.99 28.00
N ASP A 261 -55.31 9.61 28.13
CA ASP A 261 -55.21 11.08 28.04
C ASP A 261 -55.22 11.57 26.57
N ARG A 262 -55.40 12.89 26.35
CA ARG A 262 -55.41 13.46 24.98
C ARG A 262 -54.12 13.15 24.21
N LYS A 263 -52.96 13.21 24.89
CA LYS A 263 -51.65 13.09 24.24
C LYS A 263 -51.42 11.67 23.73
N GLU A 264 -51.78 10.66 24.53
CA GLU A 264 -51.74 9.24 24.18
C GLU A 264 -52.70 8.92 23.04
N ARG A 265 -53.94 9.44 23.09
CA ARG A 265 -54.94 9.27 22.01
C ARG A 265 -54.42 9.83 20.68
N GLU A 266 -53.91 11.07 20.70
CA GLU A 266 -53.38 11.74 19.51
C GLU A 266 -52.14 11.03 18.96
N ALA A 267 -51.26 10.52 19.82
CA ALA A 267 -50.10 9.73 19.40
C ALA A 267 -50.50 8.43 18.69
N LEU A 268 -51.44 7.67 19.24
CA LEU A 268 -51.93 6.42 18.65
C LEU A 268 -52.71 6.66 17.35
N LEU A 269 -53.52 7.73 17.28
CA LEU A 269 -54.20 8.12 16.04
C LEU A 269 -53.18 8.50 14.95
N ASN A 270 -52.14 9.27 15.30
CA ASN A 270 -51.07 9.62 14.38
C ASN A 270 -50.29 8.38 13.90
N GLU A 271 -50.04 7.39 14.75
CA GLU A 271 -49.43 6.11 14.37
C GLU A 271 -50.22 5.42 13.25
N ARG A 272 -51.56 5.53 13.26
CA ARG A 272 -52.44 4.96 12.22
C ARG A 272 -52.52 5.82 10.95
N VAL A 273 -52.60 7.14 11.09
CA VAL A 273 -52.80 8.08 9.97
C VAL A 273 -51.50 8.32 9.18
N LEU A 274 -50.33 8.34 9.83
CA LEU A 274 -49.05 8.63 9.18
C LEU A 274 -48.69 7.67 8.03
N PRO A 275 -48.84 6.33 8.15
CA PRO A 275 -48.62 5.41 7.04
C PRO A 275 -49.57 5.65 5.86
N LEU A 276 -50.84 5.98 6.13
CA LEU A 276 -51.82 6.30 5.09
C LEU A 276 -51.44 7.57 4.34
N LYS A 277 -51.01 8.61 5.08
CA LYS A 277 -50.49 9.86 4.51
C LYS A 277 -49.25 9.65 3.66
N ARG A 278 -48.31 8.82 4.12
CA ARG A 278 -47.11 8.46 3.36
C ARG A 278 -47.48 7.74 2.06
N THR A 279 -48.35 6.74 2.13
CA THR A 279 -48.80 5.96 0.97
C THR A 279 -49.54 6.83 -0.05
N ALA A 280 -50.43 7.71 0.41
CA ALA A 280 -51.15 8.65 -0.46
C ALA A 280 -50.19 9.65 -1.14
N GLN A 281 -49.18 10.15 -0.41
CA GLN A 281 -48.15 11.04 -0.95
C GLN A 281 -47.27 10.32 -1.97
N GLU A 282 -46.81 9.10 -1.69
CA GLU A 282 -46.01 8.29 -2.60
C GLU A 282 -46.79 7.97 -3.88
N LYS A 283 -48.07 7.58 -3.76
CA LYS A 283 -48.96 7.36 -4.92
C LYS A 283 -49.09 8.64 -5.76
N ALA A 284 -49.37 9.78 -5.14
CA ALA A 284 -49.47 11.06 -5.85
C ALA A 284 -48.15 11.49 -6.51
N GLN A 285 -47.00 11.17 -5.89
CA GLN A 285 -45.68 11.41 -6.48
C GLN A 285 -45.41 10.47 -7.65
N ALA A 286 -45.76 9.20 -7.54
CA ALA A 286 -45.61 8.20 -8.60
C ALA A 286 -46.49 8.54 -9.81
N GLU A 287 -47.75 8.94 -9.59
CA GLU A 287 -48.65 9.40 -10.65
C GLU A 287 -48.10 10.65 -11.35
N ARG A 288 -47.55 11.61 -10.59
CA ARG A 288 -46.89 12.79 -11.16
C ARG A 288 -45.65 12.41 -11.97
N ALA A 289 -44.80 11.53 -11.46
CA ALA A 289 -43.60 11.06 -12.15
C ALA A 289 -43.95 10.31 -13.43
N ALA A 290 -44.98 9.46 -13.41
CA ALA A 290 -45.50 8.77 -14.58
C ALA A 290 -46.05 9.75 -15.62
N ALA A 291 -46.80 10.78 -15.19
CA ALA A 291 -47.29 11.83 -16.10
C ALA A 291 -46.14 12.61 -16.74
N ILE A 292 -45.08 12.93 -15.99
CA ILE A 292 -43.87 13.59 -16.51
C ILE A 292 -43.15 12.68 -17.52
N SER A 293 -42.95 11.41 -17.18
CA SER A 293 -42.31 10.43 -18.06
C SER A 293 -43.09 10.27 -19.37
N ASN A 294 -44.40 10.11 -19.30
CA ASN A 294 -45.29 10.03 -20.46
C ASN A 294 -45.25 11.30 -21.32
N PHE A 295 -45.17 12.47 -20.68
CA PHE A 295 -45.00 13.74 -21.37
C PHE A 295 -43.66 13.81 -22.12
N LYS A 296 -42.55 13.41 -21.51
CA LYS A 296 -41.24 13.33 -22.19
C LYS A 296 -41.24 12.32 -23.32
N SER A 297 -41.84 11.14 -23.14
CA SER A 297 -42.02 10.14 -24.20
C SER A 297 -42.81 10.72 -25.38
N MET A 298 -43.89 11.47 -25.14
CA MET A 298 -44.63 12.15 -26.20
C MET A 298 -43.74 13.16 -26.97
N LEU A 299 -42.87 13.90 -26.28
CA LEU A 299 -41.91 14.80 -26.92
C LEU A 299 -40.91 14.02 -27.79
N GLN A 300 -40.48 12.86 -27.32
CA GLN A 300 -39.59 11.98 -28.07
C GLN A 300 -40.26 11.39 -29.33
N ASP A 301 -41.51 10.93 -29.23
CA ASP A 301 -42.28 10.33 -30.33
C ASP A 301 -42.49 11.29 -31.51
N LYS A 302 -42.51 12.61 -31.26
CA LYS A 302 -42.66 13.63 -32.30
C LYS A 302 -41.50 13.64 -33.29
N GLY A 303 -40.28 13.33 -32.85
CA GLY A 303 -39.08 13.20 -33.69
C GLY A 303 -38.55 14.48 -34.35
N ASP A 304 -39.36 15.53 -34.47
CA ASP A 304 -38.99 16.84 -35.05
C ASP A 304 -38.44 17.84 -34.01
N ILE A 305 -38.46 17.46 -32.73
CA ILE A 305 -37.94 18.27 -31.62
C ILE A 305 -36.43 18.09 -31.50
N THR A 306 -35.70 19.14 -31.85
CA THR A 306 -34.24 19.26 -31.73
C THR A 306 -33.81 20.06 -30.49
N SER A 307 -32.51 20.05 -30.19
CA SER A 307 -31.88 20.84 -29.14
C SER A 307 -32.07 22.37 -29.27
N SER A 308 -32.47 22.87 -30.44
CA SER A 308 -32.76 24.29 -30.70
C SER A 308 -34.25 24.64 -30.80
N SER A 309 -35.12 23.66 -30.53
CA SER A 309 -36.59 23.82 -30.64
C SER A 309 -37.15 24.79 -29.60
N ARG A 310 -38.23 25.49 -29.96
CA ARG A 310 -38.87 26.51 -29.11
C ARG A 310 -40.26 26.05 -28.69
N TRP A 311 -40.56 26.15 -27.40
CA TRP A 311 -41.84 25.74 -26.82
C TRP A 311 -43.05 26.30 -27.56
N SER A 312 -43.03 27.60 -27.90
CA SER A 312 -44.13 28.28 -28.58
C SER A 312 -44.52 27.65 -29.92
N LYS A 313 -43.59 27.02 -30.63
CA LYS A 313 -43.84 26.35 -31.91
C LYS A 313 -44.36 24.92 -31.74
N VAL A 314 -43.86 24.23 -30.72
CA VAL A 314 -44.15 22.81 -30.49
C VAL A 314 -45.50 22.62 -29.81
N LYS A 315 -45.84 23.48 -28.83
CA LYS A 315 -46.98 23.28 -27.92
C LYS A 315 -48.34 23.11 -28.61
N GLU A 316 -48.58 23.81 -29.72
CA GLU A 316 -49.86 23.75 -30.44
C GLU A 316 -50.11 22.36 -31.04
N SER A 317 -49.06 21.71 -31.52
CA SER A 317 -49.12 20.36 -32.10
C SER A 317 -49.31 19.24 -31.08
N LEU A 318 -49.20 19.56 -29.78
CA LEU A 318 -49.29 18.60 -28.67
C LEU A 318 -50.64 18.65 -27.94
N LYS A 319 -51.44 19.70 -28.14
CA LYS A 319 -52.68 19.94 -27.36
C LYS A 319 -53.71 18.82 -27.44
N SER A 320 -53.73 18.06 -28.53
CA SER A 320 -54.67 16.95 -28.72
C SER A 320 -54.27 15.68 -27.96
N ASP A 321 -52.99 15.50 -27.60
CA ASP A 321 -52.49 14.27 -26.97
C ASP A 321 -52.96 14.18 -25.50
N PRO A 322 -53.51 13.03 -25.06
CA PRO A 322 -53.89 12.81 -23.66
C PRO A 322 -52.73 13.02 -22.66
N ARG A 323 -51.49 12.66 -23.03
CA ARG A 323 -50.27 12.81 -22.21
C ARG A 323 -49.89 14.28 -22.01
N TYR A 324 -50.24 15.15 -22.95
CA TYR A 324 -50.11 16.60 -22.79
C TYR A 324 -51.10 17.14 -21.74
N LYS A 325 -52.33 16.63 -21.75
CA LYS A 325 -53.41 17.05 -20.84
C LYS A 325 -53.22 16.55 -19.41
N SER A 326 -52.55 15.41 -19.20
CA SER A 326 -52.27 14.85 -17.87
C SER A 326 -51.26 15.66 -17.05
N VAL A 327 -50.50 16.56 -17.68
CA VAL A 327 -49.57 17.47 -17.00
C VAL A 327 -50.21 18.84 -16.78
N LYS A 328 -49.96 19.42 -15.60
CA LYS A 328 -50.40 20.78 -15.23
C LYS A 328 -49.83 21.83 -16.18
N HIS A 329 -50.60 22.88 -16.48
CA HIS A 329 -50.23 23.89 -17.46
C HIS A 329 -48.88 24.57 -17.12
N GLU A 330 -48.63 24.84 -15.84
CA GLU A 330 -47.45 25.52 -15.32
C GLU A 330 -46.15 24.71 -15.45
N ASP A 331 -46.28 23.39 -15.61
CA ASP A 331 -45.14 22.47 -15.66
C ASP A 331 -44.75 22.10 -17.09
N ARG A 332 -45.67 22.21 -18.06
CA ARG A 332 -45.45 21.75 -19.45
C ARG A 332 -44.23 22.39 -20.11
N GLU A 333 -44.08 23.71 -20.01
CA GLU A 333 -42.94 24.42 -20.59
C GLU A 333 -41.63 24.07 -19.86
N LYS A 334 -41.68 23.90 -18.54
CA LYS A 334 -40.51 23.50 -17.75
C LYS A 334 -40.02 22.11 -18.16
N LEU A 335 -40.93 21.14 -18.28
CA LEU A 335 -40.61 19.78 -18.72
C LEU A 335 -40.09 19.74 -20.17
N PHE A 336 -40.63 20.59 -21.04
CA PHE A 336 -40.10 20.76 -22.39
C PHE A 336 -38.66 21.29 -22.38
N ASN A 337 -38.38 22.33 -21.59
CA ASN A 337 -37.04 22.89 -21.48
C ASN A 337 -36.04 21.88 -20.87
N GLU A 338 -36.50 21.08 -19.91
CA GLU A 338 -35.73 19.98 -19.34
C GLU A 338 -35.39 18.93 -20.40
N TYR A 339 -36.37 18.50 -21.20
CA TYR A 339 -36.14 17.58 -22.33
C TYR A 339 -35.16 18.16 -23.37
N VAL A 340 -35.29 19.44 -23.72
CA VAL A 340 -34.34 20.10 -24.64
C VAL A 340 -32.93 20.18 -24.04
N ALA A 341 -32.81 20.39 -22.73
CA ALA A 341 -31.52 20.36 -22.04
C ALA A 341 -30.91 18.96 -22.02
N GLU A 342 -31.71 17.91 -21.82
CA GLU A 342 -31.30 16.51 -21.94
C GLU A 342 -30.79 16.17 -23.35
N LEU A 343 -31.48 16.64 -24.39
CA LEU A 343 -31.03 16.47 -25.78
C LEU A 343 -29.67 17.16 -26.03
N LYS A 344 -29.48 18.38 -25.54
CA LYS A 344 -28.18 19.09 -25.63
C LYS A 344 -27.07 18.36 -24.90
N ALA A 345 -27.33 17.87 -23.70
CA ALA A 345 -26.35 17.14 -22.91
C ALA A 345 -25.97 15.82 -23.59
N ALA A 346 -26.93 15.11 -24.17
CA ALA A 346 -26.67 13.90 -24.94
C ALA A 346 -25.82 14.18 -26.20
N GLU A 347 -26.15 15.24 -26.96
CA GLU A 347 -25.38 15.67 -28.12
C GLU A 347 -23.93 16.03 -27.73
N GLU A 348 -23.74 16.84 -26.70
CA GLU A 348 -22.41 17.23 -26.20
C GLU A 348 -21.61 16.01 -25.72
N GLU A 349 -22.25 15.05 -25.06
CA GLU A 349 -21.60 13.82 -24.61
C GLU A 349 -21.12 12.95 -25.79
N THR A 350 -21.91 12.86 -26.87
CA THR A 350 -21.48 12.14 -28.08
C THR A 350 -20.27 12.82 -28.73
N VAL A 351 -20.25 14.15 -28.78
CA VAL A 351 -19.12 14.94 -29.31
C VAL A 351 -17.87 14.74 -28.44
N ARG A 352 -18.01 14.79 -27.11
CA ARG A 352 -16.89 14.53 -26.19
C ARG A 352 -16.33 13.12 -26.36
N LYS A 353 -17.19 12.10 -26.46
CA LYS A 353 -16.77 10.72 -26.71
C LYS A 353 -16.06 10.56 -28.07
N ALA A 354 -16.55 11.20 -29.12
CA ALA A 354 -15.93 11.17 -30.43
C ALA A 354 -14.54 11.83 -30.41
N LYS A 355 -14.42 13.00 -29.79
CA LYS A 355 -13.15 13.69 -29.61
C LYS A 355 -12.15 12.89 -28.79
N ALA A 356 -12.58 12.28 -27.68
CA ALA A 356 -11.73 11.43 -26.87
C ALA A 356 -11.19 10.23 -27.66
N LYS A 357 -12.03 9.57 -28.46
CA LYS A 357 -11.59 8.47 -29.34
C LYS A 357 -10.59 8.95 -30.39
N GLN A 358 -10.82 10.12 -30.99
CA GLN A 358 -9.90 10.72 -31.96
C GLN A 358 -8.54 11.04 -31.32
N ASP A 359 -8.54 11.65 -30.12
CA ASP A 359 -7.31 11.97 -29.39
C ASP A 359 -6.53 10.71 -28.99
N GLU A 360 -7.22 9.62 -28.62
CA GLU A 360 -6.60 8.32 -28.34
C GLU A 360 -5.98 7.68 -29.59
N GLU A 361 -6.68 7.71 -30.72
CA GLU A 361 -6.18 7.21 -32.00
C GLU A 361 -4.96 8.01 -32.47
N GLU A 362 -4.98 9.34 -32.33
CA GLU A 362 -3.86 10.19 -32.68
C GLU A 362 -2.63 9.90 -31.82
N LYS A 363 -2.80 9.73 -30.49
CA LYS A 363 -1.72 9.33 -29.58
C LYS A 363 -1.14 7.96 -29.93
N LEU A 364 -1.97 6.99 -30.31
CA LEU A 364 -1.51 5.68 -30.75
C LEU A 364 -0.68 5.80 -32.03
N LYS A 365 -1.17 6.57 -33.01
CA LYS A 365 -0.47 6.81 -34.28
C LYS A 365 0.85 7.57 -34.08
N GLU A 366 0.89 8.51 -33.14
CA GLU A 366 2.13 9.22 -32.77
C GLU A 366 3.16 8.28 -32.13
N ARG A 367 2.72 7.44 -31.18
CA ARG A 367 3.59 6.42 -30.57
C ARG A 367 4.14 5.45 -31.61
N GLU A 368 3.31 5.00 -32.54
CA GLU A 368 3.74 4.12 -33.63
C GLU A 368 4.80 4.81 -34.51
N ARG A 369 4.58 6.07 -34.91
CA ARG A 369 5.57 6.84 -35.67
C ARG A 369 6.88 7.01 -34.92
N ALA A 370 6.83 7.28 -33.61
CA ALA A 370 8.02 7.42 -32.78
C ALA A 370 8.79 6.10 -32.67
N LEU A 371 8.10 4.97 -32.53
CA LEU A 371 8.71 3.64 -32.54
C LEU A 371 9.34 3.31 -33.89
N ARG A 372 8.65 3.57 -35.01
CA ARG A 372 9.20 3.38 -36.35
C ARG A 372 10.48 4.20 -36.55
N LYS A 373 10.47 5.49 -36.17
CA LYS A 373 11.65 6.37 -36.26
C LYS A 373 12.78 5.97 -35.33
N ARG A 374 12.50 5.37 -34.17
CA ARG A 374 13.52 4.80 -33.28
C ARG A 374 14.16 3.57 -33.92
N LYS A 375 13.33 2.65 -34.42
CA LYS A 375 13.78 1.42 -35.06
C LYS A 375 14.63 1.71 -36.30
N GLU A 376 14.22 2.66 -37.14
CA GLU A 376 15.00 3.08 -38.31
C GLU A 376 16.39 3.61 -37.91
N ARG A 377 16.48 4.43 -36.86
CA ARG A 377 17.77 4.93 -36.35
C ARG A 377 18.68 3.82 -35.86
N GLU A 378 18.10 2.86 -35.13
CA GLU A 378 18.83 1.68 -34.64
C GLU A 378 19.31 0.80 -35.79
N GLU A 379 18.47 0.54 -36.80
CA GLU A 379 18.83 -0.20 -38.00
C GLU A 379 19.97 0.50 -38.78
N GLN A 380 19.92 1.82 -38.92
CA GLN A 380 20.99 2.61 -39.54
C GLN A 380 22.30 2.53 -38.75
N GLU A 381 22.23 2.59 -37.41
CA GLU A 381 23.42 2.47 -36.56
C GLU A 381 24.04 1.07 -36.65
N VAL A 382 23.21 0.03 -36.58
CA VAL A 382 23.63 -1.37 -36.74
C VAL A 382 24.29 -1.58 -38.10
N GLU A 383 23.72 -1.06 -39.19
CA GLU A 383 24.32 -1.20 -40.52
C GLU A 383 25.65 -0.44 -40.63
N ARG A 384 25.78 0.75 -40.01
CA ARG A 384 27.08 1.45 -39.94
C ARG A 384 28.13 0.64 -39.18
N VAL A 385 27.76 0.02 -38.07
CA VAL A 385 28.67 -0.85 -37.30
C VAL A 385 29.05 -2.08 -38.13
N ARG A 386 28.07 -2.69 -38.80
CA ARG A 386 28.28 -3.85 -39.68
C ARG A 386 29.23 -3.53 -40.84
N GLN A 387 29.06 -2.37 -41.49
CA GLN A 387 29.96 -1.92 -42.55
C GLN A 387 31.39 -1.70 -42.05
N LYS A 388 31.55 -1.09 -40.88
CA LYS A 388 32.87 -0.94 -40.26
C LYS A 388 33.51 -2.29 -39.94
N ALA A 389 32.74 -3.24 -39.42
CA ALA A 389 33.21 -4.59 -39.12
C ALA A 389 33.66 -5.32 -40.38
N ARG A 390 32.84 -5.33 -41.45
CA ARG A 390 33.19 -5.92 -42.75
C ARG A 390 34.45 -5.31 -43.35
N ARG A 391 34.62 -3.98 -43.29
CA ARG A 391 35.84 -3.32 -43.76
C ARG A 391 37.05 -3.69 -42.91
N LYS A 392 36.92 -3.74 -41.58
CA LYS A 392 38.01 -4.15 -40.69
C LYS A 392 38.44 -5.59 -40.95
N GLU A 393 37.49 -6.50 -41.09
CA GLU A 393 37.75 -7.89 -41.46
C GLU A 393 38.46 -8.00 -42.82
N ALA A 394 38.03 -7.21 -43.82
CA ALA A 394 38.70 -7.17 -45.11
C ALA A 394 40.16 -6.67 -44.98
N LEU A 395 40.42 -5.64 -44.17
CA LEU A 395 41.77 -5.13 -43.90
C LEU A 395 42.66 -6.21 -43.28
N GLU A 396 42.19 -6.87 -42.22
CA GLU A 396 42.93 -7.92 -41.51
C GLU A 396 43.20 -9.13 -42.41
N SER A 397 42.19 -9.52 -43.20
CA SER A 397 42.30 -10.60 -44.17
C SER A 397 43.36 -10.30 -45.25
N TYR A 398 43.36 -9.08 -45.81
CA TYR A 398 44.37 -8.68 -46.79
C TYR A 398 45.77 -8.52 -46.17
N GLN A 399 45.88 -8.04 -44.93
CA GLN A 399 47.16 -8.03 -44.21
C GLN A 399 47.72 -9.44 -44.01
N ALA A 400 46.87 -10.43 -43.70
CA ALA A 400 47.29 -11.83 -43.61
C ALA A 400 47.83 -12.33 -44.97
N LEU A 401 47.16 -12.01 -46.08
CA LEU A 401 47.65 -12.33 -47.42
C LEU A 401 49.04 -11.74 -47.66
N LEU A 402 49.28 -10.48 -47.28
CA LEU A 402 50.58 -9.82 -47.43
C LEU A 402 51.68 -10.52 -46.63
N VAL A 403 51.37 -10.95 -45.40
CA VAL A 403 52.31 -11.70 -44.54
C VAL A 403 52.66 -13.07 -45.15
N GLU A 404 51.67 -13.76 -45.72
CA GLU A 404 51.86 -15.07 -46.34
C GLU A 404 52.69 -14.99 -47.63
N THR A 405 52.43 -13.98 -48.47
CA THR A 405 52.94 -13.90 -49.84
C THR A 405 54.16 -13.01 -50.02
N ILE A 406 54.22 -11.87 -49.31
CA ILE A 406 55.28 -10.87 -49.45
C ILE A 406 56.25 -10.98 -48.28
N LYS A 407 57.41 -11.57 -48.54
CA LYS A 407 58.49 -11.78 -47.55
C LYS A 407 59.72 -10.91 -47.80
N ASP A 408 59.82 -10.33 -49.00
CA ASP A 408 60.96 -9.51 -49.41
C ASP A 408 60.76 -8.05 -48.97
N PRO A 409 61.67 -7.47 -48.15
CA PRO A 409 61.61 -6.07 -47.74
C PRO A 409 61.86 -5.06 -48.88
N GLN A 410 62.22 -5.51 -50.09
CA GLN A 410 62.38 -4.67 -51.27
C GLN A 410 61.33 -4.95 -52.36
N ALA A 411 60.25 -5.66 -52.03
CA ALA A 411 59.19 -6.00 -52.98
C ALA A 411 58.55 -4.75 -53.61
N SER A 412 58.38 -4.76 -54.93
CA SER A 412 57.68 -3.70 -55.67
C SER A 412 56.18 -3.99 -55.78
N TRP A 413 55.36 -2.92 -55.77
CA TRP A 413 53.90 -3.05 -55.91
C TRP A 413 53.50 -3.65 -57.26
N THR A 414 54.13 -3.18 -58.34
CA THR A 414 53.82 -3.59 -59.72
C THR A 414 54.06 -5.08 -59.98
N GLU A 415 55.10 -5.66 -59.37
CA GLU A 415 55.42 -7.09 -59.52
C GLU A 415 54.62 -7.97 -58.56
N SER A 416 54.25 -7.42 -57.40
CA SER A 416 53.56 -8.16 -56.34
C SER A 416 52.04 -8.21 -56.56
N LYS A 417 51.45 -7.14 -57.10
CA LYS A 417 50.01 -7.00 -57.37
C LYS A 417 49.39 -8.19 -58.12
N PRO A 418 49.88 -8.64 -59.28
CA PRO A 418 49.26 -9.76 -60.00
C PRO A 418 49.36 -11.10 -59.24
N LYS A 419 50.27 -11.23 -58.27
CA LYS A 419 50.36 -12.40 -57.39
C LYS A 419 49.31 -12.35 -56.28
N LEU A 420 49.10 -11.16 -55.72
CA LEU A 420 48.08 -10.90 -54.70
C LEU A 420 46.66 -11.03 -55.25
N GLU A 421 46.44 -10.61 -56.50
CA GLU A 421 45.13 -10.72 -57.18
C GLU A 421 44.75 -12.18 -57.52
N LYS A 422 45.73 -13.08 -57.61
CA LYS A 422 45.51 -14.52 -57.85
C LYS A 422 45.25 -15.32 -56.58
N ASP A 423 45.07 -14.65 -55.44
CA ASP A 423 44.72 -15.28 -54.17
C ASP A 423 43.42 -16.10 -54.30
N PRO A 424 43.43 -17.41 -54.00
CA PRO A 424 42.24 -18.27 -54.11
C PRO A 424 41.08 -17.83 -53.20
N GLN A 425 41.40 -17.18 -52.07
CA GLN A 425 40.40 -16.64 -51.15
C GLN A 425 39.82 -15.29 -51.62
N GLY A 426 40.33 -14.73 -52.71
CA GLY A 426 39.84 -13.48 -53.28
C GLY A 426 40.01 -12.27 -52.35
N ARG A 427 40.94 -12.31 -51.39
CA ARG A 427 41.11 -11.27 -50.36
C ARG A 427 41.44 -9.91 -50.98
N ALA A 428 42.18 -9.91 -52.09
CA ALA A 428 42.50 -8.71 -52.88
C ALA A 428 41.33 -8.19 -53.75
N ALA A 429 40.27 -8.99 -53.96
CA ALA A 429 39.08 -8.62 -54.71
C ALA A 429 37.90 -8.23 -53.80
N ASN A 430 38.13 -8.08 -52.49
CA ASN A 430 37.09 -7.76 -51.52
C ASN A 430 36.46 -6.37 -51.79
N PRO A 431 35.12 -6.26 -51.96
CA PRO A 431 34.46 -4.98 -52.27
C PRO A 431 34.61 -3.88 -51.21
N HIS A 432 35.02 -4.23 -49.98
CA HIS A 432 35.19 -3.28 -48.89
C HIS A 432 36.57 -2.60 -48.86
N LEU A 433 37.48 -2.97 -49.76
CA LEU A 433 38.78 -2.34 -49.95
C LEU A 433 38.91 -1.81 -51.37
N ASP A 434 39.32 -0.56 -51.49
CA ASP A 434 39.61 0.01 -52.81
C ASP A 434 41.07 -0.23 -53.21
N LYS A 435 41.41 0.05 -54.48
CA LYS A 435 42.76 -0.15 -55.01
C LYS A 435 43.83 0.64 -54.24
N SER A 436 43.46 1.80 -53.68
CA SER A 436 44.37 2.66 -52.91
C SER A 436 44.65 2.07 -51.53
N ASP A 437 43.63 1.53 -50.86
CA ASP A 437 43.74 0.81 -49.59
C ASP A 437 44.71 -0.38 -49.74
N LEU A 438 44.53 -1.17 -50.81
CA LEU A 438 45.36 -2.35 -51.09
C LEU A 438 46.83 -1.98 -51.29
N GLU A 439 47.10 -0.91 -52.05
CA GLU A 439 48.45 -0.43 -52.28
C GLU A 439 49.09 0.16 -51.01
N LYS A 440 48.30 0.90 -50.22
CA LYS A 440 48.75 1.47 -48.95
C LYS A 440 49.16 0.38 -47.96
N LEU A 441 48.32 -0.64 -47.78
CA LEU A 441 48.60 -1.78 -46.90
C LEU A 441 49.85 -2.55 -47.37
N PHE A 442 50.02 -2.72 -48.68
CA PHE A 442 51.24 -3.33 -49.22
C PHE A 442 52.49 -2.52 -48.87
N ARG A 443 52.47 -1.20 -49.10
CA ARG A 443 53.62 -0.33 -48.81
C ARG A 443 53.94 -0.29 -47.31
N GLU A 444 52.91 -0.27 -46.47
CA GLU A 444 53.04 -0.34 -45.02
C GLU A 444 53.67 -1.66 -44.58
N HIS A 445 53.20 -2.79 -45.10
CA HIS A 445 53.78 -4.11 -44.83
C HIS A 445 55.25 -4.21 -45.24
N VAL A 446 55.59 -3.79 -46.47
CA VAL A 446 56.98 -3.77 -46.96
C VAL A 446 57.86 -2.88 -46.07
N LYS A 447 57.35 -1.72 -45.66
CA LYS A 447 58.04 -0.85 -44.70
C LYS A 447 58.27 -1.54 -43.36
N THR A 448 57.27 -2.24 -42.81
CA THR A 448 57.41 -2.99 -41.55
C THR A 448 58.42 -4.13 -41.67
N LEU A 449 58.44 -4.87 -42.79
CA LEU A 449 59.45 -5.89 -43.05
C LEU A 449 60.86 -5.30 -43.08
N TYR A 450 61.02 -4.19 -43.80
CA TYR A 450 62.27 -3.46 -43.87
C TYR A 450 62.74 -2.97 -42.49
N GLU A 451 61.86 -2.36 -41.71
CA GLU A 451 62.16 -1.90 -40.35
C GLU A 451 62.59 -3.04 -39.44
N ARG A 452 61.93 -4.20 -39.55
CA ARG A 452 62.32 -5.43 -38.85
C ARG A 452 63.73 -5.88 -39.25
N CYS A 453 64.04 -5.91 -40.54
CA CYS A 453 65.39 -6.21 -41.03
C CYS A 453 66.44 -5.24 -40.47
N VAL A 454 66.11 -3.94 -40.38
CA VAL A 454 67.00 -2.93 -39.79
C VAL A 454 67.24 -3.17 -38.29
N VAL A 455 66.20 -3.53 -37.53
CA VAL A 455 66.32 -3.84 -36.10
C VAL A 455 67.17 -5.09 -35.88
N GLU A 456 66.88 -6.18 -36.60
CA GLU A 456 67.66 -7.42 -36.54
C GLU A 456 69.13 -7.19 -36.94
N PHE A 457 69.38 -6.39 -37.98
CA PHE A 457 70.73 -6.03 -38.40
C PHE A 457 71.47 -5.20 -37.34
N LYS A 458 70.81 -4.26 -36.66
CA LYS A 458 71.43 -3.51 -35.55
C LYS A 458 71.76 -4.39 -34.35
N ALA A 459 70.90 -5.35 -34.03
CA ALA A 459 71.16 -6.35 -33.00
C ALA A 459 72.41 -7.17 -33.37
N LEU A 460 72.48 -7.68 -34.60
CA LEU A 460 73.65 -8.37 -35.14
C LEU A 460 74.93 -7.53 -34.99
N LEU A 461 74.89 -6.24 -35.34
CA LEU A 461 76.04 -5.36 -35.20
C LEU A 461 76.52 -5.22 -33.75
N THR A 462 75.60 -5.24 -32.79
CA THR A 462 75.93 -5.12 -31.37
C THR A 462 76.48 -6.44 -30.82
N GLU A 463 75.96 -7.57 -31.28
CA GLU A 463 76.39 -8.91 -30.88
C GLU A 463 77.74 -9.32 -31.48
N VAL A 464 78.04 -8.90 -32.72
CA VAL A 464 79.26 -9.33 -33.45
C VAL A 464 80.39 -8.32 -33.33
N ILE A 465 80.09 -7.01 -33.25
CA ILE A 465 81.11 -5.96 -33.05
C ILE A 465 81.22 -5.65 -31.55
N THR A 466 81.56 -6.68 -30.78
CA THR A 466 81.87 -6.59 -29.34
C THR A 466 83.20 -5.87 -29.12
N ALA A 467 83.53 -5.53 -27.86
CA ALA A 467 84.77 -4.85 -27.52
C ALA A 467 86.02 -5.62 -27.95
N ASP A 468 85.98 -6.95 -27.88
CA ASP A 468 87.09 -7.82 -28.26
C ASP A 468 87.25 -7.92 -29.77
N ALA A 469 86.15 -8.13 -30.52
CA ALA A 469 86.16 -8.12 -31.98
C ALA A 469 86.52 -6.73 -32.56
N ALA A 470 86.28 -5.67 -31.80
CA ALA A 470 86.66 -4.30 -32.12
C ALA A 470 88.14 -3.98 -31.88
N ALA A 471 88.80 -4.69 -30.95
CA ALA A 471 90.21 -4.50 -30.61
C ALA A 471 91.15 -5.39 -31.45
N GLN A 472 90.63 -6.39 -32.15
CA GLN A 472 91.41 -7.22 -33.08
C GLN A 472 91.86 -6.41 -34.31
N GLU A 473 93.17 -6.21 -34.43
CA GLU A 473 93.82 -5.55 -35.56
C GLU A 473 94.24 -6.59 -36.61
N THR A 474 93.92 -6.28 -37.87
CA THR A 474 94.47 -7.02 -39.01
C THR A 474 95.92 -6.58 -39.28
N GLN A 475 96.67 -7.33 -40.08
CA GLN A 475 98.08 -7.02 -40.44
C GLN A 475 98.27 -5.60 -41.04
N ASP A 476 97.20 -4.98 -41.55
CA ASP A 476 97.16 -3.62 -42.08
C ASP A 476 96.75 -2.54 -41.03
N GLY A 477 96.61 -2.87 -39.74
CA GLY A 477 96.15 -1.96 -38.68
C GLY A 477 94.65 -1.60 -38.75
N LYS A 478 93.85 -2.32 -39.55
CA LYS A 478 92.39 -2.09 -39.69
C LYS A 478 91.62 -2.97 -38.69
N THR A 479 90.63 -2.39 -38.01
CA THR A 479 89.75 -3.10 -37.06
C THR A 479 88.31 -3.17 -37.59
N ALA A 480 87.47 -4.00 -36.97
CA ALA A 480 86.05 -4.10 -37.28
C ALA A 480 85.25 -2.79 -37.04
N ILE A 481 85.84 -1.80 -36.36
CA ILE A 481 85.26 -0.46 -36.16
C ILE A 481 85.72 0.52 -37.25
N THR A 482 86.94 0.39 -37.76
CA THR A 482 87.53 1.37 -38.70
C THR A 482 87.32 1.01 -40.17
N SER A 483 87.14 -0.28 -40.49
CA SER A 483 87.02 -0.79 -41.86
C SER A 483 85.72 -1.58 -42.07
N TRP A 484 84.92 -1.16 -43.07
CA TRP A 484 83.71 -1.89 -43.46
C TRP A 484 84.04 -3.29 -44.00
N SER A 485 85.11 -3.44 -44.78
CA SER A 485 85.51 -4.74 -45.32
C SER A 485 85.83 -5.75 -44.22
N THR A 486 86.48 -5.29 -43.14
CA THR A 486 86.81 -6.10 -41.96
C THR A 486 85.54 -6.45 -41.18
N ALA A 487 84.65 -5.49 -40.92
CA ALA A 487 83.36 -5.74 -40.28
C ALA A 487 82.47 -6.69 -41.10
N LYS A 488 82.43 -6.50 -42.43
CA LYS A 488 81.67 -7.34 -43.37
C LYS A 488 82.10 -8.80 -43.30
N GLN A 489 83.39 -9.07 -43.14
CA GLN A 489 83.91 -10.42 -43.02
C GLN A 489 83.34 -11.19 -41.82
N LEU A 490 83.13 -10.49 -40.70
CA LEU A 490 82.54 -11.04 -39.49
C LEU A 490 81.03 -11.22 -39.60
N LEU A 491 80.36 -10.32 -40.34
CA LEU A 491 78.90 -10.29 -40.44
C LEU A 491 78.33 -11.21 -41.54
N ARG A 492 79.09 -11.49 -42.59
CA ARG A 492 78.58 -12.11 -43.84
C ARG A 492 77.96 -13.51 -43.68
N ASN A 493 78.33 -14.24 -42.63
CA ASN A 493 77.85 -15.59 -42.37
C ASN A 493 76.51 -15.61 -41.62
N ASP A 494 76.06 -14.49 -41.05
CA ASP A 494 74.79 -14.43 -40.30
C ASP A 494 73.58 -14.23 -41.24
N PRO A 495 72.48 -14.99 -41.09
CA PRO A 495 71.28 -14.82 -41.91
C PRO A 495 70.68 -13.40 -41.89
N ARG A 496 70.77 -12.69 -40.75
CA ARG A 496 70.28 -11.30 -40.59
C ARG A 496 71.06 -10.32 -41.47
N TYR A 497 72.34 -10.58 -41.73
CA TYR A 497 73.15 -9.81 -42.68
C TYR A 497 72.61 -9.94 -44.11
N ASN A 498 72.22 -11.16 -44.50
CA ASN A 498 71.74 -11.43 -45.85
C ASN A 498 70.33 -10.85 -46.11
N LYS A 499 69.48 -10.80 -45.08
CA LYS A 499 68.15 -10.18 -45.14
C LYS A 499 68.17 -8.66 -45.27
N MET A 500 69.22 -7.99 -44.78
CA MET A 500 69.34 -6.53 -44.89
C MET A 500 69.63 -6.11 -46.35
N PRO A 501 68.89 -5.16 -46.95
CA PRO A 501 69.21 -4.60 -48.26
C PRO A 501 70.69 -4.19 -48.45
N ARG A 502 71.34 -4.70 -49.51
CA ARG A 502 72.80 -4.54 -49.74
C ARG A 502 73.26 -3.09 -49.73
N LYS A 503 72.48 -2.19 -50.32
CA LYS A 503 72.82 -0.75 -50.46
C LYS A 503 72.89 0.00 -49.13
N GLU A 504 72.35 -0.58 -48.06
CA GLU A 504 72.18 0.11 -46.78
C GLU A 504 73.02 -0.49 -45.65
N ARG A 505 73.56 -1.69 -45.82
CA ARG A 505 74.34 -2.39 -44.78
C ARG A 505 75.49 -1.53 -44.25
N GLU A 506 76.25 -0.91 -45.15
CA GLU A 506 77.40 -0.08 -44.79
C GLU A 506 76.97 1.23 -44.12
N SER A 507 75.94 1.89 -44.64
CA SER A 507 75.47 3.17 -44.09
C SER A 507 74.88 2.99 -42.69
N LEU A 508 74.15 1.89 -42.46
CA LEU A 508 73.65 1.50 -41.15
C LEU A 508 74.75 1.11 -40.19
N TRP A 509 75.77 0.38 -40.64
CA TRP A 509 76.97 0.08 -39.85
C TRP A 509 77.67 1.34 -39.38
N ARG A 510 77.98 2.28 -40.29
CA ARG A 510 78.60 3.58 -39.94
C ARG A 510 77.75 4.37 -38.94
N ARG A 511 76.43 4.39 -39.13
CA ARG A 511 75.49 5.09 -38.23
C ARG A 511 75.42 4.42 -36.85
N SER A 512 75.43 3.08 -36.81
CA SER A 512 75.41 2.30 -35.57
C SER A 512 76.69 2.55 -34.75
N LEU A 513 77.86 2.50 -35.40
CA LEU A 513 79.14 2.80 -34.74
C LEU A 513 79.21 4.23 -34.21
N ARG A 514 78.77 5.23 -34.98
CA ARG A 514 78.71 6.62 -34.49
C ARG A 514 77.84 6.75 -33.24
N ARG A 515 76.71 6.04 -33.18
CA ARG A 515 75.86 5.96 -31.97
C ARG A 515 76.57 5.26 -30.82
N SER A 516 77.21 4.11 -31.06
CA SER A 516 77.90 3.33 -30.03
C SER A 516 79.13 4.05 -29.46
N SER A 517 79.90 4.77 -30.27
CA SER A 517 81.02 5.61 -29.83
C SER A 517 80.56 6.86 -29.08
N GLY A 518 79.46 7.49 -29.52
CA GLY A 518 78.81 8.58 -28.79
C GLY A 518 78.27 8.14 -27.42
N ASN A 519 77.68 6.94 -27.33
CA ASN A 519 77.20 6.36 -26.07
C ASN A 519 78.35 5.97 -25.14
N ARG A 520 79.45 5.40 -25.65
CA ARG A 520 80.65 5.12 -24.86
C ARG A 520 81.24 6.40 -24.27
N ARG A 521 81.40 7.46 -25.08
CA ARG A 521 81.86 8.78 -24.60
C ARG A 521 80.94 9.40 -23.55
N LYS A 522 79.62 9.29 -23.72
CA LYS A 522 78.66 9.78 -22.71
C LYS A 522 78.73 8.96 -21.41
N CYS A 523 78.91 7.65 -21.49
CA CYS A 523 79.06 6.77 -20.33
C CYS A 523 80.36 7.05 -19.58
N THR A 524 81.48 7.25 -20.29
CA THR A 524 82.77 7.64 -19.68
C THR A 524 82.67 9.00 -19.01
N ILE A 525 82.09 10.01 -19.66
CA ILE A 525 81.87 11.34 -19.06
C ILE A 525 80.97 11.25 -17.82
N LYS A 526 79.94 10.40 -17.84
CA LYS A 526 79.05 10.20 -16.68
C LYS A 526 79.78 9.50 -15.53
N LYS A 527 80.64 8.52 -15.82
CA LYS A 527 81.48 7.82 -14.84
C LYS A 527 82.53 8.75 -14.23
N GLU A 528 83.16 9.57 -15.05
CA GLU A 528 84.16 10.57 -14.66
C GLU A 528 83.53 11.68 -13.79
N ARG A 529 82.32 12.14 -14.13
CA ARG A 529 81.53 13.04 -13.26
C ARG A 529 81.14 12.42 -11.92
N SER A 530 80.87 11.12 -11.89
CA SER A 530 80.56 10.39 -10.64
C SER A 530 81.80 10.28 -9.75
N LEU A 531 82.96 9.94 -10.33
CA LEU A 531 84.25 9.92 -9.62
C LEU A 531 84.67 11.32 -9.14
N GLN A 532 84.37 12.37 -9.91
CA GLN A 532 84.64 13.75 -9.50
C GLN A 532 83.77 14.16 -8.30
N LYS A 533 82.50 13.72 -8.25
CA LYS A 533 81.62 13.95 -7.09
C LYS A 533 82.15 13.23 -5.84
N GLU A 534 82.53 11.97 -5.97
CA GLU A 534 83.12 11.17 -4.88
C GLU A 534 84.41 11.81 -4.35
N LYS A 535 85.24 12.38 -5.24
CA LYS A 535 86.47 13.10 -4.87
C LYS A 535 86.21 14.44 -4.18
N VAL A 536 85.12 15.13 -4.52
CA VAL A 536 84.67 16.36 -3.83
C VAL A 536 84.11 16.02 -2.44
N GLU A 537 83.38 14.92 -2.33
CA GLU A 537 82.83 14.43 -1.07
C GLU A 537 83.94 14.04 -0.09
N LEU A 538 84.96 13.28 -0.54
CA LEU A 538 86.16 12.98 0.25
C LEU A 538 86.95 14.23 0.69
N ARG A 539 87.01 15.27 -0.16
CA ARG A 539 87.62 16.56 0.22
C ARG A 539 86.79 17.30 1.27
N SER A 540 85.46 17.24 1.19
CA SER A 540 84.57 17.80 2.21
C SER A 540 84.71 17.06 3.54
N THR A 541 84.84 15.73 3.53
CA THR A 541 85.07 14.94 4.74
C THR A 541 86.42 15.25 5.39
N LEU A 542 87.49 15.42 4.59
CA LEU A 542 88.80 15.87 5.08
C LEU A 542 88.77 17.32 5.61
N GLY A 543 87.99 18.21 4.98
CA GLY A 543 87.80 19.59 5.43
C GLY A 543 87.04 19.71 6.76
N SER A 544 86.02 18.86 6.99
CA SER A 544 85.33 18.78 8.29
C SER A 544 86.19 18.20 9.40
N ILE A 545 87.17 17.34 9.10
CA ILE A 545 88.13 16.82 10.11
C ILE A 545 89.12 17.89 10.58
N CYS A 546 89.45 18.88 9.74
CA CYS A 546 90.32 20.02 10.12
C CYS A 546 89.62 21.10 10.96
N LEU A 547 88.29 21.23 10.89
CA LEU A 547 87.53 22.28 11.59
C LEU A 547 87.10 21.90 13.03
N VAL A 548 87.32 20.66 13.47
CA VAL A 548 86.97 20.17 14.82
C VAL A 548 88.17 20.22 15.81
N ARG A 549 89.34 20.68 15.36
CA ARG A 549 90.55 20.79 16.20
C ARG A 549 91.10 22.24 16.20
N GLY A 550 90.50 23.13 17.00
CA GLY A 550 91.17 24.39 17.33
C GLY A 550 90.28 25.57 17.74
N GLU A 551 89.46 25.45 18.80
CA GLU A 551 89.01 26.59 19.60
C GLU A 551 89.11 26.25 21.10
N HIS A 552 89.96 27.00 21.81
CA HIS A 552 90.06 27.29 23.25
C HIS A 552 91.39 28.07 23.37
N THR A 553 91.48 29.33 23.79
CA THR A 553 91.00 29.90 25.07
C THR A 553 90.87 31.43 25.02
N THR A 554 89.93 31.89 25.85
CA THR A 554 89.49 33.25 26.27
C THR A 554 90.45 34.00 27.21
N GLU A 555 90.15 35.30 27.45
CA GLU A 555 90.46 36.21 28.60
C GLU A 555 91.15 37.52 28.15
N ASP A 556 90.92 38.74 28.69
CA ASP A 556 89.92 39.31 29.59
C ASP A 556 90.02 40.86 29.54
N SER A 557 88.87 41.53 29.73
CA SER A 557 88.59 42.81 30.42
C SER A 557 89.60 43.99 30.53
N HIS A 558 89.15 45.22 30.19
CA HIS A 558 89.14 46.40 31.09
C HIS A 558 88.27 47.59 30.59
N CYS A 559 87.54 48.19 31.53
CA CYS A 559 86.71 49.41 31.48
C CYS A 559 87.50 50.73 31.38
N PHE A 560 86.94 51.82 30.81
CA PHE A 560 86.51 53.07 31.51
C PHE A 560 86.08 54.21 30.54
N VAL A 561 84.84 54.69 30.72
CA VAL A 561 84.30 56.08 30.79
C VAL A 561 84.94 57.21 29.95
N ILE A 562 84.15 57.84 29.05
CA ILE A 562 83.39 59.13 29.20
C ILE A 562 82.14 59.04 28.32
#